data_AF-A0A923G1I0-F1
#
_entry.id   AF-A0A923G1I0-F1
#
_cell.length_a   1.000
_cell.length_b   1.000
_cell.length_c   1.000
_cell.angle_alpha   90.00
_cell.angle_beta   90.00
_cell.angle_gamma   90.00
#
_symmetry.space_group_name_H-M   'P 1'
#
loop_
_entity.id
_entity.type
_entity.pdbx_description
1 polymer ?
#
loop_
_entity_poly.entity_id
_entity_poly.type
_entity_poly.pdbx_seq_one_letter_code
_entity_poly.pdbx_strand_id
1 'polypeptide(L)'
;MSGRYGSPEHGEFLPGIVMPPEIHGLLRKRIAEIETCDTAVNCLIAQARAESLVEALEVLKALPAHAIERLYLAIEHSAQVRLAELGSQG
;
A
#
# COMPACT_ATOMS: atom_id res chain seq x y z
N MET A 1 23.71 0.74 -14.78
CA MET A 1 23.14 0.09 -13.59
C MET A 1 21.68 -0.20 -13.90
N SER A 2 21.39 -1.41 -14.38
CA SER A 2 20.10 -1.76 -14.98
C SER A 2 19.12 -2.28 -13.92
N GLY A 3 17.85 -1.88 -14.05
CA GLY A 3 16.81 -1.95 -13.02
C GLY A 3 16.56 -3.33 -12.43
N ARG A 4 16.55 -3.39 -11.10
CA ARG A 4 16.20 -4.56 -10.29
C ARG A 4 14.71 -4.69 -9.97
N TYR A 5 13.85 -3.97 -10.69
CA TYR A 5 12.40 -4.14 -10.58
C TYR A 5 11.90 -4.72 -11.90
N GLY A 6 11.85 -6.05 -11.96
CA GLY A 6 11.08 -6.74 -13.00
C GLY A 6 9.63 -6.26 -12.92
N SER A 7 8.96 -6.19 -14.08
CA SER A 7 7.52 -5.95 -14.11
C SER A 7 6.83 -7.00 -13.23
N PRO A 8 5.80 -6.64 -12.45
CA PRO A 8 5.10 -7.60 -11.60
C PRO A 8 4.62 -8.78 -12.46
N GLU A 9 4.96 -10.01 -12.07
CA GLU A 9 4.37 -11.19 -12.70
C GLU A 9 2.84 -11.21 -12.46
N HIS A 10 2.09 -11.90 -13.32
CA HIS A 10 0.62 -11.96 -13.21
C HIS A 10 0.21 -12.49 -11.82
N GLY A 11 -0.43 -11.64 -11.01
CA GLY A 11 -0.88 -11.96 -9.65
C GLY A 11 0.01 -11.41 -8.52
N GLU A 12 1.12 -10.74 -8.84
CA GLU A 12 1.93 -10.04 -7.85
C GLU A 12 1.32 -8.69 -7.44
N PHE A 13 1.31 -8.42 -6.13
CA PHE A 13 0.92 -7.10 -5.61
C PHE A 13 2.04 -6.08 -5.82
N LEU A 14 3.24 -6.47 -5.40
CA LEU A 14 4.53 -5.82 -5.67
C LEU A 14 5.50 -6.91 -6.15
N PRO A 15 6.60 -6.56 -6.84
CA PRO A 15 7.55 -7.56 -7.34
C PRO A 15 7.99 -8.55 -6.24
N GLY A 16 7.76 -9.85 -6.45
CA GLY A 16 8.06 -10.90 -5.48
C GLY A 16 7.11 -11.02 -4.28
N ILE A 17 5.98 -10.31 -4.27
CA ILE A 17 4.94 -10.43 -3.23
C ILE A 17 3.67 -10.99 -3.87
N VAL A 18 3.47 -12.30 -3.68
CA VAL A 18 2.23 -13.01 -4.02
C VAL A 18 1.42 -13.18 -2.74
N MET A 19 0.12 -12.91 -2.82
CA MET A 19 -0.82 -13.05 -1.70
C MET A 19 -2.14 -13.65 -2.20
N PRO A 20 -2.97 -14.23 -1.31
CA PRO A 20 -4.30 -14.70 -1.67
C PRO A 20 -5.11 -13.62 -2.42
N PRO A 21 -5.88 -13.97 -3.46
CA PRO A 21 -6.60 -13.00 -4.29
C PRO A 21 -7.50 -12.04 -3.50
N GLU A 22 -8.12 -12.52 -2.42
CA GLU A 22 -8.99 -11.74 -1.55
C GLU A 22 -8.21 -10.64 -0.82
N ILE A 23 -7.01 -10.97 -0.33
CA ILE A 23 -6.11 -10.02 0.34
C ILE A 23 -5.52 -9.06 -0.69
N HIS A 24 -5.15 -9.55 -1.87
CA HIS A 24 -4.69 -8.71 -2.99
C HIS A 24 -5.73 -7.65 -3.36
N GLY A 25 -6.98 -8.07 -3.60
CA GLY A 25 -8.08 -7.16 -3.94
C GLY A 25 -8.38 -6.15 -2.84
N LEU A 26 -8.39 -6.58 -1.57
CA LEU A 26 -8.61 -5.69 -0.44
C LEU A 26 -7.49 -4.66 -0.28
N LEU A 27 -6.23 -5.07 -0.41
CA LEU A 27 -5.09 -4.16 -0.28
C LEU A 27 -5.04 -3.15 -1.44
N ARG A 28 -5.32 -3.59 -2.68
CA ARG A 28 -5.49 -2.69 -3.83
C ARG A 28 -6.57 -1.65 -3.58
N LYS A 29 -7.71 -2.06 -3.03
CA LYS A 29 -8.81 -1.15 -2.66
C LYS A 29 -8.35 -0.11 -1.62
N ARG A 30 -7.60 -0.52 -0.60
CA ARG A 30 -7.09 0.41 0.43
C ARG A 30 -6.12 1.42 -0.12
N ILE A 31 -5.21 1.02 -1.01
CA ILE A 31 -4.31 1.96 -1.71
C ILE A 31 -5.11 2.92 -2.58
N ALA A 32 -6.07 2.43 -3.37
CA ALA A 32 -6.91 3.30 -4.19
C ALA A 32 -7.70 4.31 -3.35
N GLU A 33 -8.22 3.90 -2.18
CA GLU A 33 -8.88 4.82 -1.25
C GLU A 33 -7.95 5.96 -0.80
N ILE A 34 -6.66 5.70 -0.55
CA ILE A 34 -5.67 6.73 -0.24
C ILE A 34 -5.50 7.68 -1.43
N GLU A 35 -5.22 7.13 -2.60
CA GLU A 35 -4.92 7.89 -3.84
C GLU A 35 -6.07 8.80 -4.27
N THR A 36 -7.31 8.47 -3.94
CA THR A 36 -8.50 9.24 -4.34
C THR A 36 -9.09 10.10 -3.23
N CYS A 37 -8.41 10.30 -2.09
CA CYS A 37 -8.96 11.11 -1.00
C CYS A 37 -9.04 12.59 -1.36
N ASP A 38 -10.15 13.25 -1.02
CA ASP A 38 -10.38 14.69 -1.31
C ASP A 38 -9.93 15.63 -0.18
N THR A 39 -9.57 15.09 0.99
CA THR A 39 -9.12 15.90 2.14
C THR A 39 -7.95 15.22 2.84
N ALA A 40 -7.09 16.03 3.48
CA ALA A 40 -5.93 15.52 4.22
C ALA A 40 -6.36 14.57 5.35
N VAL A 41 -7.45 14.90 6.05
CA VAL A 41 -8.00 14.05 7.12
C VAL A 41 -8.46 12.69 6.57
N ASN A 42 -9.17 12.67 5.45
CA ASN A 42 -9.61 11.41 4.83
C ASN A 42 -8.41 10.59 4.36
N CYS A 43 -7.37 11.23 3.82
CA CYS A 43 -6.13 10.56 3.40
C CYS A 43 -5.46 9.86 4.59
N LEU A 44 -5.31 10.54 5.73
CA LEU A 44 -4.73 9.96 6.94
C LEU A 44 -5.58 8.81 7.50
N ILE A 45 -6.92 8.91 7.44
CA ILE A 45 -7.82 7.82 7.83
C ILE A 45 -7.66 6.61 6.90
N ALA A 46 -7.56 6.83 5.58
CA ALA A 46 -7.35 5.77 4.60
C ALA A 46 -5.98 5.09 4.79
N GLN A 47 -4.93 5.88 5.05
CA GLN A 47 -3.59 5.38 5.40
C GLN A 47 -3.66 4.45 6.61
N ALA A 48 -4.22 4.91 7.74
CA ALA A 48 -4.33 4.11 8.95
C ALA A 48 -5.10 2.79 8.71
N ARG A 49 -6.16 2.81 7.90
CA ARG A 49 -6.91 1.58 7.55
C ARG A 49 -6.08 0.61 6.71
N ALA A 50 -5.23 1.11 5.82
CA ALA A 50 -4.32 0.28 5.03
C ALA A 50 -3.21 -0.31 5.93
N GLU A 51 -2.64 0.49 6.82
CA GLU A 51 -1.63 0.07 7.78
C GLU A 51 -2.15 -1.01 8.73
N SER A 52 -3.36 -0.84 9.29
CA SER A 52 -3.98 -1.86 10.16
C SER A 52 -4.22 -3.19 9.43
N LEU A 53 -4.48 -3.17 8.12
CA LEU A 53 -4.57 -4.41 7.33
C LEU A 53 -3.21 -5.10 7.24
N VAL A 54 -2.13 -4.35 6.99
CA VAL A 54 -0.77 -4.90 6.94
C VAL A 54 -0.33 -5.42 8.31
N GLU A 55 -0.67 -4.71 9.39
CA GLU A 55 -0.44 -5.15 10.77
C GLU A 55 -1.12 -6.50 11.05
N ALA A 56 -2.37 -6.66 10.60
CA ALA A 56 -3.05 -7.95 10.73
C ALA A 56 -2.33 -9.08 9.95
N LEU A 57 -1.81 -8.80 8.75
CA LEU A 57 -1.03 -9.78 7.98
C LEU A 57 0.27 -10.17 8.69
N GLU A 58 0.91 -9.22 9.37
CA GLU A 58 2.12 -9.46 10.16
C GLU A 58 1.83 -10.34 11.38
N VAL A 59 0.80 -10.00 12.16
CA VAL A 59 0.38 -10.76 13.35
C VAL A 59 0.01 -12.20 12.97
N LEU A 60 -0.69 -12.37 11.85
CA LEU A 60 -1.07 -13.69 11.33
C LEU A 60 0.08 -14.43 10.65
N LYS A 61 1.26 -13.81 10.50
CA LYS A 61 2.43 -14.34 9.78
C LYS A 61 2.07 -14.78 8.35
N ALA A 62 1.15 -14.05 7.71
CA ALA A 62 0.65 -14.36 6.38
C ALA A 62 1.69 -14.07 5.28
N LEU A 63 2.65 -13.19 5.56
CA LEU A 63 3.72 -12.78 4.65
C LEU A 63 5.06 -12.73 5.39
N PRO A 64 6.20 -12.89 4.69
CA PRO A 64 7.51 -12.72 5.30
C PRO A 64 7.76 -11.25 5.69
N ALA A 65 8.57 -11.01 6.71
CA ALA A 65 8.80 -9.66 7.27
C ALA A 65 9.25 -8.62 6.23
N HIS A 66 10.12 -9.00 5.28
CA HIS A 66 10.57 -8.11 4.21
C HIS A 66 9.43 -7.71 3.25
N ALA A 67 8.42 -8.55 3.09
CA ALA A 67 7.24 -8.21 2.30
C ALA A 67 6.34 -7.24 3.08
N ILE A 68 6.13 -7.48 4.37
CA ILE A 68 5.39 -6.58 5.28
C ILE A 68 5.99 -5.17 5.27
N GLU A 69 7.31 -5.05 5.47
CA GLU A 69 8.02 -3.75 5.43
C GLU A 69 7.78 -3.01 4.11
N ARG A 70 7.87 -3.71 2.98
CA ARG A 70 7.61 -3.13 1.65
C ARG A 70 6.16 -2.69 1.47
N LEU A 71 5.20 -3.36 2.10
CA LEU A 71 3.79 -2.94 2.06
C LEU A 71 3.58 -1.65 2.85
N TYR A 72 4.16 -1.53 4.05
CA TYR A 72 4.11 -0.29 4.81
C TYR A 72 4.75 0.88 4.04
N LEU A 73 5.92 0.68 3.44
CA LEU A 73 6.58 1.70 2.62
C LEU A 73 5.74 2.12 1.41
N ALA A 74 5.03 1.18 0.77
CA ALA A 74 4.14 1.50 -0.33
C ALA A 74 2.92 2.33 0.10
N ILE A 75 2.34 2.01 1.26
CA ILE A 75 1.23 2.77 1.86
C ILE A 75 1.68 4.18 2.24
N GLU A 76 2.80 4.29 2.95
CA GLU A 76 3.38 5.56 3.36
C GLU A 76 3.67 6.45 2.15
N HIS A 77 4.32 5.91 1.12
CA HIS A 77 4.60 6.65 -0.11
C HIS A 77 3.33 7.15 -0.79
N SER A 78 2.30 6.30 -0.93
CA SER A 78 1.01 6.67 -1.53
C SER A 78 0.34 7.82 -0.75
N ALA A 79 0.34 7.74 0.57
CA ALA A 79 -0.22 8.78 1.43
C ALA A 79 0.58 10.09 1.37
N GLN A 80 1.92 10.03 1.38
CA GLN A 80 2.80 11.20 1.25
C GLN A 80 2.55 11.94 -0.07
N VAL A 81 2.48 11.21 -1.19
CA VAL A 81 2.16 11.79 -2.50
C VAL A 81 0.81 12.49 -2.44
N ARG A 82 -0.23 11.82 -1.94
CA ARG A 82 -1.57 12.40 -1.94
C ARG A 82 -1.70 13.61 -1.00
N LEU A 83 -1.09 13.56 0.18
CA LEU A 83 -1.08 14.69 1.12
C LEU A 83 -0.35 15.90 0.54
N ALA A 84 0.74 15.68 -0.19
CA ALA A 84 1.44 16.77 -0.88
C ALA A 84 0.56 17.42 -1.97
N GLU A 85 -0.16 16.62 -2.75
CA GLU A 85 -1.13 17.12 -3.74
C GLU A 85 -2.22 17.95 -3.07
N LEU A 86 -2.84 17.44 -2.00
CA LEU A 86 -3.90 18.13 -1.26
C LEU A 86 -3.41 19.42 -0.58
N GLY A 87 -2.17 19.44 -0.09
CA GLY A 87 -1.54 20.62 0.49
C GLY A 87 -1.14 21.68 -0.53
N SER A 88 -0.87 21.27 -1.78
CA SER A 88 -0.55 22.19 -2.89
C SER A 88 -1.76 22.90 -3.50
N GLN A 89 -2.97 22.44 -3.18
CA GLN A 89 -4.24 23.02 -3.64
C GLN A 89 -4.82 24.08 -2.68
N GLY A 90 -4.11 24.38 -1.58
CA GLY A 90 -4.48 25.40 -0.59
C GLY A 90 -3.85 26.76 -0.83
#